data_AF-A0A100WP12-F1
#
_entry.id   AF-A0A100WP12-F1
#
_cell.length_a   1.000
_cell.length_b   1.000
_cell.length_c   1.000
_cell.angle_alpha   90.00
_cell.angle_beta   90.00
_cell.angle_gamma   90.00
#
_symmetry.space_group_name_H-M   'P 1'
#
loop_
_entity.id
_entity.type
_entity.pdbx_description
1 polymer ?
#
loop_
_entity_poly.entity_id
_entity_poly.type
_entity_poly.pdbx_seq_one_letter_code
_entity_poly.pdbx_strand_id
1 'polypeptide(L)'
;MEVDPEILRAFAGQVDITSGLIREADVGNKVASAADGLDGSTTQWATRLVGAHVKEAAEKIAANVSKMGTAVRGAAGTYEVNDADLAGSFKGIF
;
A
#
# COMPACT_ATOMS: atom_id res chain seq x y z
N MET A 1 -3.08 9.81 25.46
CA MET A 1 -3.27 11.21 25.00
C MET A 1 -4.18 11.11 23.79
N GLU A 2 -5.23 11.92 23.69
CA GLU A 2 -6.06 11.93 22.47
C GLU A 2 -5.29 12.59 21.33
N VAL A 3 -5.42 12.03 20.14
CA VAL A 3 -4.80 12.56 18.92
C VAL A 3 -5.72 13.62 18.30
N ASP A 4 -5.13 14.64 17.70
CA ASP A 4 -5.86 15.70 17.00
C ASP A 4 -6.65 15.14 15.80
N PRO A 5 -7.98 15.29 15.77
CA PRO A 5 -8.83 14.84 14.66
C PRO A 5 -8.48 15.45 13.30
N GLU A 6 -7.98 16.69 13.26
CA GLU A 6 -7.60 17.35 12.00
C GLU A 6 -6.35 16.69 11.40
N ILE A 7 -5.37 16.36 12.25
CA ILE A 7 -4.17 15.61 11.85
C ILE A 7 -4.55 14.22 11.35
N LEU A 8 -5.47 13.52 12.02
CA LEU A 8 -5.94 12.20 11.59
C LEU A 8 -6.66 12.27 10.23
N ARG A 9 -7.45 13.32 9.99
CA ARG A 9 -8.14 13.53 8.71
C ARG A 9 -7.17 13.82 7.56
N ALA A 10 -6.16 14.66 7.82
CA ALA A 10 -5.08 14.93 6.86
C ALA A 10 -4.25 13.67 6.58
N PHE A 11 -3.90 12.90 7.61
CA PHE A 11 -3.17 11.65 7.47
C PHE A 11 -3.96 10.60 6.68
N ALA A 12 -5.25 10.44 6.95
CA ALA A 12 -6.12 9.55 6.18
C ALA A 12 -6.16 9.93 4.69
N GLY A 13 -6.24 11.23 4.38
CA GLY A 13 -6.15 11.71 3.00
C GLY A 13 -4.81 11.38 2.35
N GLN A 14 -3.71 11.58 3.05
CA GLN A 14 -2.37 11.24 2.55
C GLN A 14 -2.20 9.74 2.30
N VAL A 15 -2.76 8.90 3.18
CA VAL A 15 -2.74 7.45 3.06
C VAL A 15 -3.53 6.98 1.83
N ASP A 16 -4.73 7.52 1.61
CA ASP A 16 -5.54 7.18 0.44
C ASP A 16 -4.81 7.58 -0.86
N ILE A 17 -4.23 8.79 -0.94
CA ILE A 17 -3.39 9.24 -2.08
C ILE A 17 -2.21 8.29 -2.30
N THR A 18 -1.47 7.97 -1.23
CA THR A 18 -0.28 7.12 -1.32
C THR A 18 -0.63 5.71 -1.81
N SER A 19 -1.74 5.15 -1.30
CA SER A 19 -2.24 3.84 -1.76
C SER A 19 -2.63 3.86 -3.23
N GLY A 20 -3.18 4.98 -3.72
CA GLY A 20 -3.49 5.20 -5.13
C GLY A 20 -2.22 5.24 -5.98
N LEU A 21 -1.22 6.03 -5.58
CA LEU A 21 0.06 6.15 -6.28
C LEU A 21 0.81 4.82 -6.37
N ILE A 22 0.79 4.00 -5.32
CA ILE A 22 1.42 2.66 -5.34
C ILE A 22 0.75 1.76 -6.38
N ARG A 23 -0.59 1.79 -6.47
CA ARG A 23 -1.33 1.00 -7.46
C ARG A 23 -1.11 1.53 -8.88
N GLU A 24 -1.15 2.85 -9.06
CA GLU A 24 -0.94 3.51 -10.35
C GLU A 24 0.48 3.32 -10.90
N ALA A 25 1.48 3.20 -10.01
CA ALA A 25 2.84 2.93 -10.43
C ALA A 25 2.97 1.63 -11.26
N ASP A 26 2.07 0.67 -11.05
CA ASP A 26 1.93 -0.59 -11.80
C ASP A 26 3.28 -1.30 -12.05
N VAL A 27 4.12 -1.30 -11.01
CA VAL A 27 5.50 -1.78 -11.07
C VAL A 27 5.59 -3.26 -11.45
N GLY A 28 4.58 -4.05 -11.06
CA GLY A 28 4.50 -5.47 -11.43
C GLY A 28 4.39 -5.67 -12.94
N ASN A 29 3.45 -4.96 -13.60
CA ASN A 29 3.30 -5.06 -15.05
C ASN A 29 4.51 -4.47 -15.79
N LYS A 30 5.05 -3.34 -15.33
CA LYS A 30 6.26 -2.75 -15.93
C LYS A 30 7.46 -3.70 -15.92
N VAL A 31 7.62 -4.47 -14.84
CA VAL A 31 8.66 -5.50 -14.77
C VAL A 31 8.30 -6.70 -15.65
N ALA A 32 7.05 -7.15 -15.63
CA ALA A 32 6.60 -8.30 -16.43
C ALA A 32 6.84 -8.11 -17.93
N SER A 33 6.61 -6.90 -18.45
CA SER A 33 6.75 -6.55 -19.88
C SER A 33 8.14 -6.05 -20.28
N ALA A 34 9.08 -5.94 -19.33
CA ALA A 34 10.39 -5.34 -19.58
C ALA A 34 11.22 -6.06 -20.67
N ALA A 35 10.98 -7.37 -20.88
CA ALA A 35 11.65 -8.18 -21.88
C ALA A 35 10.71 -8.73 -22.96
N ASP A 36 9.54 -8.12 -23.19
CA ASP A 36 8.66 -8.49 -24.30
C ASP A 36 9.30 -8.25 -25.69
N GLY A 37 10.38 -7.46 -25.77
CA GLY A 37 11.19 -7.36 -26.99
C GLY A 37 12.13 -8.55 -27.26
N LEU A 38 12.17 -9.54 -26.37
CA LEU A 38 13.04 -10.73 -26.46
C LEU A 38 12.20 -12.01 -26.52
N ASP A 39 11.29 -12.08 -27.49
CA ASP A 39 10.34 -13.18 -27.62
C ASP A 39 11.01 -14.56 -27.66
N GLY A 40 10.50 -15.49 -26.84
CA GLY A 40 10.99 -16.85 -26.73
C GLY A 40 12.27 -17.02 -25.93
N SER A 41 12.87 -15.93 -25.43
CA SER A 41 14.06 -16.00 -24.57
C SER A 41 13.73 -16.40 -23.14
N THR A 42 14.69 -17.03 -22.46
CA THR A 42 14.60 -17.28 -21.01
C THR A 42 14.42 -15.98 -20.22
N THR A 43 14.97 -14.86 -20.72
CA THR A 43 14.83 -13.54 -20.09
C THR A 43 13.38 -13.06 -20.09
N GLN A 44 12.63 -13.26 -21.18
CA GLN A 44 11.20 -12.93 -21.24
C GLN A 44 10.39 -13.71 -20.20
N TRP A 45 10.69 -14.99 -20.01
CA TRP A 45 10.04 -15.80 -18.98
C TRP A 45 10.43 -15.37 -17.57
N ALA A 46 11.70 -15.04 -17.35
CA ALA A 46 12.19 -14.57 -16.07
C ALA A 46 11.55 -13.24 -15.66
N THR A 47 11.42 -12.27 -16.57
CA THR A 47 10.79 -10.97 -16.26
C THR A 47 9.31 -11.13 -15.91
N ARG A 48 8.58 -12.05 -16.57
CA ARG A 48 7.19 -12.36 -16.22
C ARG A 48 7.06 -12.93 -14.80
N LEU A 49 7.94 -13.87 -14.42
CA LEU A 49 7.95 -14.44 -13.07
C LEU A 49 8.28 -13.39 -12.00
N VAL A 50 9.33 -12.60 -12.23
CA VAL A 50 9.73 -11.53 -11.31
C VAL A 50 8.65 -10.45 -11.23
N GLY A 51 8.03 -10.08 -12.35
CA GLY A 51 6.94 -9.10 -12.39
C GLY A 51 5.73 -9.54 -11.58
N ALA A 52 5.36 -10.83 -11.64
CA ALA A 52 4.32 -11.39 -10.78
C ALA A 52 4.67 -11.26 -9.29
N HIS A 53 5.91 -11.58 -8.90
CA HIS A 53 6.35 -11.44 -7.51
C HIS A 53 6.39 -9.99 -7.04
N VAL A 54 6.88 -9.07 -7.88
CA VAL A 54 6.88 -7.62 -7.61
C VAL A 54 5.47 -7.10 -7.45
N LYS A 55 4.51 -7.58 -8.26
CA LYS A 55 3.10 -7.24 -8.13
C LYS A 55 2.54 -7.63 -6.76
N GLU A 56 2.77 -8.87 -6.31
CA GLU A 56 2.33 -9.32 -4.99
C GLU A 56 2.91 -8.47 -3.86
N ALA A 57 4.19 -8.10 -3.95
CA ALA A 57 4.84 -7.24 -2.97
C ALA A 57 4.21 -5.83 -2.96
N ALA A 58 3.99 -5.24 -4.12
CA ALA A 58 3.36 -3.93 -4.25
C ALA A 58 1.91 -3.92 -3.72
N GLU A 59 1.13 -4.97 -4.00
CA GLU A 59 -0.23 -5.14 -3.49
C GLU A 59 -0.26 -5.28 -1.96
N LYS A 60 0.69 -6.02 -1.37
CA LYS A 60 0.84 -6.10 0.11
C LYS A 60 1.12 -4.74 0.73
N ILE A 61 2.03 -3.95 0.14
CA ILE A 61 2.33 -2.59 0.62
C ILE A 61 1.08 -1.71 0.52
N ALA A 62 0.39 -1.71 -0.64
CA ALA A 62 -0.83 -0.94 -0.82
C ALA A 62 -1.93 -1.34 0.17
N ALA A 63 -2.08 -2.65 0.45
CA ALA A 63 -3.02 -3.16 1.44
C ALA A 63 -2.67 -2.71 2.86
N ASN A 64 -1.39 -2.74 3.23
CA ASN A 64 -0.92 -2.28 4.52
C ASN A 64 -1.14 -0.77 4.71
N VAL A 65 -0.82 0.03 3.70
CA VAL A 65 -1.12 1.47 3.69
C VAL A 65 -2.62 1.70 3.84
N SER A 66 -3.47 0.97 3.11
CA SER A 66 -4.93 1.07 3.25
C SER A 66 -5.43 0.72 4.67
N LYS A 67 -4.85 -0.30 5.31
CA LYS A 67 -5.18 -0.66 6.71
C LYS A 67 -4.83 0.48 7.68
N MET A 68 -3.73 1.20 7.45
CA MET A 68 -3.39 2.38 8.27
C MET A 68 -4.48 3.46 8.18
N GLY A 69 -5.02 3.70 6.98
CA GLY A 69 -6.08 4.69 6.77
C GLY A 69 -7.39 4.30 7.47
N THR A 70 -7.74 3.00 7.46
CA THR A 70 -8.88 2.48 8.22
C THR A 70 -8.69 2.60 9.72
N ALA A 71 -7.50 2.30 10.23
CA ALA A 71 -7.19 2.43 11.65
C ALA A 71 -7.31 3.88 12.14
N VAL A 72 -6.85 4.84 11.35
CA VAL A 72 -6.85 6.28 11.66
C VAL A 72 -8.26 6.89 11.63
N ARG A 73 -9.14 6.42 10.74
CA ARG A 73 -10.54 6.87 10.70
C ARG A 73 -11.38 6.31 11.87
N GLY A 74 -10.89 5.27 12.54
CA GLY A 74 -11.63 4.51 13.54
C GLY A 74 -12.77 3.68 12.94
N ALA A 75 -13.22 2.65 13.66
CA ALA A 75 -14.30 1.76 13.20
C ALA A 75 -15.68 2.46 13.07
N ALA A 76 -15.80 3.71 13.53
CA ALA A 76 -17.03 4.51 13.50
C ALA A 76 -16.89 5.89 12.82
N GLY A 77 -15.73 6.23 12.23
CA GLY A 77 -15.52 7.51 11.53
C GLY A 77 -15.42 8.75 12.42
N THR A 78 -15.24 8.59 13.74
CA THR A 78 -15.28 9.68 14.72
C THR A 78 -13.97 10.45 14.88
N TYR A 79 -12.85 9.98 14.29
CA TYR A 79 -11.51 10.61 14.38
C TYR A 79 -11.07 10.98 15.82
N GLU A 80 -11.65 10.32 16.82
CA GLU A 80 -11.28 10.42 18.22
C GLU A 80 -10.68 9.07 18.60
N VAL A 81 -9.36 9.02 18.68
CA VAL A 81 -8.61 7.82 19.06
C VAL A 81 -7.51 8.20 20.04
N ASN A 82 -7.34 7.35 21.06
CA ASN A 82 -6.22 7.43 21.96
C ASN A 82 -4.95 7.00 21.23
N ASP A 83 -3.87 7.76 21.41
CA ASP A 83 -2.54 7.50 20.83
C ASP A 83 -2.06 6.07 21.09
N ALA A 84 -2.28 5.53 22.29
CA ALA A 84 -1.88 4.16 22.63
C ALA A 84 -2.63 3.10 21.81
N ASP A 85 -3.92 3.33 21.55
CA ASP A 85 -4.77 2.41 20.78
C ASP A 85 -4.44 2.51 19.28
N LEU A 86 -4.18 3.73 18.79
CA LEU A 86 -3.72 3.97 17.43
C LEU A 86 -2.36 3.31 17.18
N ALA A 87 -1.39 3.48 18.09
CA ALA A 87 -0.09 2.80 18.00
C ALA A 87 -0.24 1.28 18.03
N GLY A 88 -1.18 0.75 18.81
CA GLY A 88 -1.55 -0.67 18.83
C GLY A 88 -2.05 -1.16 17.49
N SER A 89 -2.90 -0.39 16.80
CA SER A 89 -3.49 -0.74 15.50
C SER A 89 -2.47 -0.86 14.36
N PHE A 90 -1.33 -0.18 14.47
CA PHE A 90 -0.24 -0.27 13.49
C PHE A 90 0.64 -1.51 13.68
N LYS A 91 0.53 -2.24 14.80
CA LYS A 91 1.30 -3.48 15.00
C LYS A 91 0.88 -4.55 14.00
N GLY A 92 1.84 -5.11 13.27
CA GLY A 92 1.61 -6.13 12.25
C GLY A 92 1.16 -5.60 10.89
N ILE A 93 1.18 -4.27 10.70
CA ILE A 93 0.94 -3.65 9.39
C ILE A 93 2.20 -3.69 8.50
N PHE A 94 3.37 -4.09 9.00
CA PHE A 94 4.54 -4.42 8.20
C PHE A 94 5.33 -5.55 8.86
#